data_AF-A0A6V7KA24-F1
#
_entry.id   AF-A0A6V7KA24-F1
#
_cell.length_a   1.000
_cell.length_b   1.000
_cell.length_c   1.000
_cell.angle_alpha   90.00
_cell.angle_beta   90.00
_cell.angle_gamma   90.00
#
_symmetry.space_group_name_H-M   'P 1'
#
loop_
_entity.id
_entity.type
_entity.pdbx_description
1 polymer ?
#
loop_
_entity_poly.entity_id
_entity_poly.type
_entity_poly.pdbx_seq_one_letter_code
_entity_poly.pdbx_strand_id
1 'polypeptide(L)' 'FFRKFDYGEKMNLNLYGTSDPPLYDLKAATFPVAIFYSDNDFLNHVL' A
#
# COMPACT_ATOMS: atom_id res chain seq x y z
N PHE A 1 3.27 3.17 5.52
CA PHE A 1 1.99 2.42 5.41
C PHE A 1 1.69 2.14 3.96
N PHE A 2 1.29 0.92 3.60
CA PHE A 2 0.87 0.59 2.24
C PHE A 2 -0.56 1.09 2.01
N ARG A 3 -0.68 2.17 1.25
CA ARG A 3 -1.90 2.97 1.11
C ARG A 3 -2.00 3.58 -0.29
N LYS A 4 -3.17 4.11 -0.63
CA LYS A 4 -3.34 4.91 -1.85
C LYS A 4 -2.48 6.18 -1.80
N PHE A 5 -2.21 6.79 -2.96
CA PHE A 5 -1.47 8.05 -3.01
C PHE A 5 -2.23 9.16 -2.26
N ASP A 6 -1.49 10.07 -1.63
CA ASP A 6 -2.07 11.17 -0.86
C ASP A 6 -2.14 12.43 -1.73
N TYR A 7 -3.34 12.78 -2.18
CA TYR A 7 -3.59 13.99 -2.98
C TYR A 7 -3.93 15.22 -2.12
N GLY A 8 -3.87 15.10 -0.79
CA GLY A 8 -4.35 16.10 0.15
C GLY A 8 -5.86 16.02 0.40
N GLU A 9 -6.29 16.51 1.55
CA GLU A 9 -7.63 16.29 2.13
C GLU A 9 -8.79 16.46 1.15
N LYS A 10 -8.87 17.62 0.47
CA LYS A 10 -9.99 17.91 -0.46
C LYS A 10 -10.05 16.92 -1.62
N MET A 11 -8.89 16.58 -2.18
CA MET A 11 -8.82 15.70 -3.34
C MET A 11 -9.00 14.23 -2.92
N ASN A 12 -8.48 13.83 -1.76
CA ASN A 12 -8.72 12.51 -1.18
C ASN A 12 -10.21 12.31 -0.89
N LEU A 13 -10.90 13.30 -0.32
CA LEU A 13 -12.34 13.21 -0.07
C LEU A 13 -13.12 13.03 -1.38
N ASN A 14 -12.74 13.75 -2.44
CA ASN A 14 -13.35 13.64 -3.76
C ASN A 14 -13.09 12.26 -4.42
N LEU A 15 -11.84 11.77 -4.38
CA LEU A 15 -11.44 10.54 -5.07
C LEU A 15 -11.75 9.26 -4.27
N TYR A 16 -11.66 9.32 -2.95
CA TYR A 16 -11.66 8.16 -2.05
C TYR A 16 -12.84 8.16 -1.07
N GLY A 17 -13.53 9.29 -0.89
CA GLY A 17 -14.59 9.42 0.11
C GLY A 17 -14.06 9.58 1.55
N THR A 18 -12.74 9.74 1.73
CA THR A 18 -12.08 9.93 3.02
C THR A 18 -11.04 11.04 2.94
N SER A 19 -10.84 11.82 4.01
CA SER A 19 -9.81 12.86 4.09
C SER A 19 -8.40 12.28 3.99
N ASP A 20 -8.19 11.14 4.62
CA ASP A 20 -6.94 10.39 4.58
C ASP A 20 -6.98 9.32 3.49
N PRO A 21 -5.85 9.03 2.82
CA PRO A 21 -5.81 7.97 1.82
C PRO A 21 -6.00 6.59 2.48
N PRO A 22 -6.90 5.74 1.95
CA PRO A 22 -7.19 4.45 2.56
C PRO A 22 -6.03 3.47 2.42
N LEU A 23 -5.92 2.56 3.40
CA LEU A 23 -4.96 1.46 3.39
C LEU A 23 -5.39 0.37 2.40
N TYR A 24 -4.41 -0.31 1.81
CA TYR A 24 -4.68 -1.56 1.09
C TYR A 24 -4.71 -2.72 2.08
N ASP A 25 -5.80 -3.49 2.09
CA ASP A 25 -5.90 -4.71 2.89
C ASP A 25 -5.25 -5.88 2.15
N LEU A 26 -4.03 -6.23 2.54
CA LEU A 26 -3.32 -7.38 1.98
C LEU A 26 -4.02 -8.72 2.28
N LYS A 27 -4.89 -8.79 3.30
CA LYS A 27 -5.67 -10.01 3.58
C LYS A 27 -6.72 -10.28 2.51
N ALA A 28 -7.09 -9.28 1.71
CA ALA A 28 -8.00 -9.45 0.59
C ALA A 28 -7.36 -10.24 -0.57
N ALA A 29 -6.03 -10.35 -0.63
CA ALA A 29 -5.32 -11.20 -1.58
C ALA A 29 -5.41 -12.67 -1.14
N THR A 30 -6.53 -13.32 -1.48
CA THR A 30 -6.86 -14.70 -1.07
C THR A 30 -6.39 -15.78 -2.04
N PHE A 31 -5.82 -15.38 -3.18
CA PHE A 31 -5.23 -16.30 -4.15
C PHE A 31 -3.86 -16.81 -3.68
N PRO A 32 -3.40 -17.99 -4.13
CA PRO A 32 -2.07 -18.48 -3.80
C PRO A 32 -0.97 -17.52 -4.26
N VAL A 33 -0.07 -17.14 -3.34
CA VAL A 33 1.07 -16.24 -3.61
C VAL A 33 2.36 -16.95 -3.24
N ALA A 34 3.34 -16.91 -4.14
CA ALA A 34 4.72 -17.27 -3.85
C ALA A 34 5.58 -16.00 -3.83
N ILE A 35 6.40 -15.84 -2.78
CA ILE A 35 7.27 -14.67 -2.59
C ILE A 35 8.72 -15.14 -2.74
N PHE A 36 9.48 -14.46 -3.58
CA PHE A 36 10.92 -14.65 -3.74
C PHE A 36 11.61 -13.32 -3.46
N TYR A 37 12.61 -13.32 -2.59
CA TYR A 37 13.39 -12.14 -2.24
C TYR A 37 14.85 -12.54 -1.98
N SER A 38 15.73 -11.53 -1.90
CA SER A 38 17.16 -11.70 -1.63
C SER A 38 17.57 -10.78 -0.48
N ASP A 39 18.48 -11.25 0.37
CA ASP A 39 18.99 -10.46 1.50
C ASP A 39 19.76 -9.20 1.04
N ASN A 40 20.33 -9.23 -0.16
CA ASN A 40 21.08 -8.11 -0.73
C ASN A 40 20.24 -7.20 -1.65
N ASP A 41 18.90 -7.27 -1.58
CA ASP A 41 18.01 -6.36 -2.31
C ASP A 41 17.89 -5.03 -1.54
N PHE A 42 18.53 -3.99 -2.08
CA PHE A 42 18.59 -2.66 -1.44
C PHE A 42 17.22 -2.03 -1.18
N LEU A 43 16.23 -2.28 -2.05
CA LEU A 43 14.91 -1.65 -1.94
C LEU A 43 13.98 -2.42 -1.00
N ASN A 44 14.16 -3.74 -0.91
CA ASN A 44 13.34 -4.62 -0.06
C ASN A 44 14.02 -4.96 1.28
N HIS A 45 15.19 -4.38 1.57
CA HIS A 45 15.90 -4.59 2.83
C HIS A 45 15.13 -3.97 4.01
N VAL A 46 15.01 -4.72 5.10
CA VAL A 46 14.42 -4.26 6.35
C VAL A 46 15.49 -3.59 7.21
N LEU A 47 15.79 -2.31 6.96
CA LEU A 47 16.47 -1.43 7.92
C LEU A 47 15.79 -0.06 7.94
#